data_AF-A0A531K3U3-F1
#
_entry.id   AF-A0A531K3U3-F1
#
_cell.length_a   1.000
_cell.length_b   1.000
_cell.length_c   1.000
_cell.angle_alpha   90.00
_cell.angle_beta   90.00
_cell.angle_gamma   90.00
#
_symmetry.space_group_name_H-M   'P 1'
#
loop_
_entity.id
_entity.type
_entity.pdbx_description
1 polymer ?
#
loop_
_entity_poly.entity_id
_entity_poly.type
_entity_poly.pdbx_seq_one_letter_code
_entity_poly.pdbx_strand_id
1 'polypeptide(L)'
;PMLTQALLAGASGQIRNKASTSGNLLQRTRCPYFYDRNMPCNKREPGTGCAALQGFNRMHAVLGESEACIAVHPSDMAVAMAGLDARIETISPGGETRTISIGDLHRLPEATPHVETVLGHGEMIAAVT
;
A
#
# COMPACT_ATOMS: atom_id res chain seq x y z
N PRO A 1 5.92 -21.31 5.78
CA PRO A 1 6.94 -20.48 6.47
C PRO A 1 7.14 -19.07 5.88
N MET A 2 6.84 -18.86 4.59
CA MET A 2 7.09 -17.60 3.86
C MET A 2 6.56 -16.34 4.59
N LEU A 3 5.34 -16.38 5.13
CA LEU A 3 4.77 -15.25 5.86
C LEU A 3 5.59 -14.85 7.10
N THR A 4 6.02 -15.83 7.90
CA THR A 4 6.85 -15.57 9.09
C THR A 4 8.19 -14.94 8.70
N GLN A 5 8.81 -15.39 7.61
CA GLN A 5 10.08 -14.83 7.14
C GLN A 5 9.92 -13.37 6.68
N ALA A 6 8.87 -13.07 5.92
CA ALA A 6 8.56 -11.71 5.48
C ALA A 6 8.33 -10.76 6.67
N LEU A 7 7.60 -11.22 7.70
CA LEU A 7 7.39 -10.44 8.92
C LEU A 7 8.70 -10.17 9.66
N LEU A 8 9.61 -11.13 9.76
CA LEU A 8 10.88 -10.96 10.48
C LEU A 8 11.91 -10.12 9.73
N ALA A 9 11.84 -10.08 8.40
CA ALA A 9 12.71 -9.27 7.55
C ALA A 9 12.39 -7.77 7.61
N GLY A 10 11.12 -7.41 7.84
CA GLY A 10 10.66 -6.03 7.84
C GLY A 10 10.74 -5.35 9.21
N ALA A 11 11.07 -4.05 9.21
CA ALA A 11 11.06 -3.17 10.39
C ALA A 11 11.92 -3.65 11.59
N SER A 12 11.70 -3.05 12.77
CA SER A 12 12.32 -3.43 14.04
C SER A 12 11.38 -4.26 14.91
N GLY A 13 11.91 -4.94 15.93
CA GLY A 13 11.10 -5.70 16.89
C GLY A 13 10.05 -4.83 17.60
N GLN A 14 10.41 -3.60 17.95
CA GLN A 14 9.53 -2.65 18.62
C GLN A 14 8.33 -2.26 17.74
N ILE A 15 8.57 -2.01 16.45
CA ILE A 15 7.50 -1.68 15.51
C ILE A 15 6.62 -2.91 15.29
N ARG A 16 7.22 -4.10 15.10
CA ARG A 16 6.46 -5.35 14.89
C ARG A 16 5.56 -5.71 16.08
N ASN A 17 5.98 -5.39 17.30
CA ASN A 17 5.16 -5.60 18.51
C ASN A 17 3.90 -4.73 18.56
N LYS A 18 3.79 -3.69 17.71
CA LYS A 18 2.65 -2.78 17.65
C LYS A 18 1.91 -2.81 16.31
N ALA A 19 2.59 -3.16 15.23
CA ALA A 19 1.98 -3.30 13.91
C ALA A 19 0.90 -4.38 13.92
N SER A 20 -0.22 -4.11 13.25
CA SER A 20 -1.29 -5.09 13.02
C SER A 20 -1.33 -5.53 11.56
N THR A 21 -2.04 -6.61 11.27
CA THR A 21 -2.21 -7.14 9.91
C THR A 21 -2.81 -6.10 8.96
N SER A 22 -3.94 -5.50 9.33
CA SER A 22 -4.60 -4.48 8.50
C SER A 22 -3.75 -3.22 8.36
N GLY A 23 -3.11 -2.76 9.45
CA GLY A 23 -2.23 -1.59 9.41
C GLY A 23 -1.00 -1.80 8.54
N ASN A 24 -0.47 -3.03 8.47
CA ASN A 24 0.66 -3.36 7.61
C ASN A 24 0.24 -3.40 6.12
N LEU A 25 -0.94 -3.94 5.81
CA LEU A 25 -1.51 -3.89 4.45
C LEU A 25 -1.80 -2.45 4.02
N LEU A 26 -2.24 -1.58 4.92
CA LEU A 26 -2.62 -0.19 4.59
C LEU A 26 -1.47 0.81 4.79
N GLN A 27 -0.23 0.35 4.94
CA GLN A 27 0.89 1.26 5.07
C GLN A 27 1.15 1.99 3.75
N ARG A 28 1.50 3.27 3.83
CA ARG A 28 1.74 4.09 2.64
C ARG A 28 3.20 4.02 2.18
N THR A 29 3.42 4.44 0.94
CA THR A 29 4.74 4.50 0.31
C THR A 29 5.79 5.26 1.14
N ARG A 30 7.08 4.92 0.96
CA ARG A 30 8.23 5.60 1.56
C ARG A 30 8.92 6.61 0.61
N CYS A 31 8.28 6.95 -0.51
CA CYS A 31 8.76 7.97 -1.45
C CYS A 31 9.12 9.27 -0.68
N PRO A 32 10.35 9.80 -0.81
CA PRO A 32 10.75 11.00 -0.07
C PRO A 32 9.95 12.24 -0.48
N TYR A 33 9.58 12.34 -1.76
CA TYR A 33 8.76 13.45 -2.27
C TYR A 33 7.30 13.38 -1.79
N PHE A 34 6.79 12.19 -1.48
CA PHE A 34 5.49 12.04 -0.85
C PHE A 34 5.50 12.54 0.60
N TYR A 35 6.60 12.29 1.33
CA TYR A 35 6.78 12.75 2.71
C TYR A 35 7.07 14.26 2.81
N ASP A 36 7.89 14.82 1.91
CA ASP A 36 8.16 16.26 1.89
C ASP A 36 7.01 17.03 1.25
N ARG A 37 6.29 17.81 2.07
CA ARG A 37 5.12 18.59 1.65
C ARG A 37 5.45 19.74 0.71
N ASN A 38 6.72 20.15 0.62
CA ASN A 38 7.16 21.21 -0.29
C ASN A 38 7.42 20.71 -1.72
N MET A 39 7.38 19.40 -1.95
CA MET A 39 7.71 18.80 -3.24
C MET A 39 6.46 18.39 -4.03
N PRO A 40 6.42 18.56 -5.36
CA PRO A 40 5.31 18.08 -6.21
C PRO A 40 5.00 16.58 -6.05
N CYS A 41 3.75 16.21 -5.75
CA CYS A 41 3.34 14.82 -5.56
C CYS A 41 1.84 14.56 -5.82
N ASN A 42 1.50 14.03 -6.99
CA ASN A 42 0.13 13.64 -7.37
C ASN A 42 -0.57 12.69 -6.39
N LYS A 43 0.18 11.83 -5.70
CA LYS A 43 -0.35 10.89 -4.69
C LYS A 43 -0.82 11.60 -3.41
N ARG A 44 -0.25 12.77 -3.11
CA ARG A 44 -0.63 13.60 -1.96
C ARG A 44 -1.63 14.68 -2.38
N GLU A 45 -1.38 15.35 -3.49
CA GLU A 45 -2.20 16.43 -4.03
C GLU A 45 -2.32 16.27 -5.55
N PRO A 46 -3.49 15.80 -6.05
CA PRO A 46 -3.69 15.51 -7.47
C PRO A 46 -3.39 16.71 -8.37
N GLY A 47 -2.72 16.46 -9.49
CA GLY A 47 -2.39 17.49 -10.49
C GLY A 47 -1.12 18.29 -10.22
N THR A 48 -0.46 18.09 -9.06
CA THR A 48 0.79 18.80 -8.74
C THR A 48 2.01 18.25 -9.46
N GLY A 49 1.93 17.05 -10.03
CA GLY A 49 3.03 16.35 -10.72
C GLY A 49 3.72 15.30 -9.86
N CYS A 50 4.66 14.55 -10.44
CA CYS A 50 5.46 13.55 -9.73
C CYS A 50 6.95 13.93 -9.75
N ALA A 51 7.44 14.52 -8.66
CA ALA A 51 8.85 14.91 -8.55
C ALA A 51 9.83 13.73 -8.65
N ALA A 52 9.36 12.49 -8.39
CA ALA A 52 10.19 11.30 -8.47
C ALA A 52 10.58 10.92 -9.91
N LEU A 53 9.72 11.20 -10.92
CA LEU A 53 9.96 10.75 -12.31
C LEU A 53 11.30 11.20 -12.87
N GLN A 54 11.62 12.48 -12.70
CA GLN A 54 12.86 13.11 -13.16
C GLN A 54 13.81 13.44 -12.01
N GLY A 55 13.52 12.92 -10.82
CA GLY A 55 14.29 13.15 -9.60
C GLY A 55 15.04 11.90 -9.15
N PHE A 56 15.23 11.79 -7.84
CA PHE A 56 15.81 10.61 -7.23
C PHE A 56 14.82 9.44 -7.22
N ASN A 57 14.93 8.57 -8.22
CA ASN A 57 14.04 7.43 -8.43
C ASN A 57 14.64 6.07 -8.07
N ARG A 58 15.84 5.99 -7.47
CA ARG A 58 16.53 4.72 -7.16
C ARG A 58 15.69 3.66 -6.45
N MET A 59 14.78 4.09 -5.56
CA MET A 59 13.91 3.20 -4.76
C MET A 59 12.47 3.09 -5.28
N HIS A 60 12.20 3.58 -6.49
CA HIS A 60 10.85 3.64 -7.08
C HIS A 60 10.56 2.43 -7.97
N ALA A 61 9.30 2.31 -8.37
CA ALA A 61 8.80 1.17 -9.11
C ALA A 61 9.41 1.11 -10.52
N VAL A 62 9.59 -0.11 -11.01
CA VAL A 62 9.96 -0.40 -12.41
C VAL A 62 8.85 -1.15 -13.15
N LEU A 63 7.79 -1.54 -12.45
CA LEU A 63 6.62 -2.26 -12.96
C LEU A 63 5.37 -1.67 -12.33
N GLY A 64 4.26 -1.68 -13.07
CA GLY A 64 2.97 -1.18 -12.59
C GLY A 64 2.97 0.32 -12.25
N GLU A 65 3.89 1.08 -12.83
CA GLU A 65 3.97 2.52 -12.66
C GLU A 65 3.07 3.28 -13.66
N SER A 66 3.05 4.60 -13.54
CA SER A 66 2.37 5.50 -14.47
C SER A 66 3.10 6.84 -14.53
N GLU A 67 2.79 7.66 -15.52
CA GLU A 67 3.25 9.06 -15.57
C GLU A 67 2.76 9.90 -14.36
N ALA A 68 1.70 9.47 -13.67
CA ALA A 68 1.22 10.19 -12.50
C ALA A 68 1.99 9.83 -11.24
N CYS A 69 2.49 8.60 -11.10
CA CYS A 69 3.21 8.13 -9.92
C CYS A 69 3.97 6.82 -10.16
N ILE A 70 5.18 6.77 -9.61
CA ILE A 70 6.10 5.62 -9.68
C ILE A 70 6.39 5.04 -8.28
N ALA A 71 5.52 5.28 -7.30
CA ALA A 71 5.72 4.87 -5.91
C ALA A 71 5.52 3.36 -5.69
N VAL A 72 6.40 2.74 -4.91
CA VAL A 72 6.26 1.33 -4.48
C VAL A 72 5.40 1.20 -3.21
N HIS A 73 4.72 0.06 -3.09
CA HIS A 73 4.15 -0.42 -1.83
C HIS A 73 5.26 -1.07 -0.99
N PRO A 74 5.51 -0.64 0.26
CA PRO A 74 6.73 -1.03 0.99
C PRO A 74 6.59 -2.28 1.87
N SER A 75 5.45 -2.98 1.83
CA SER A 75 5.20 -4.11 2.74
C SER A 75 5.81 -5.43 2.26
N ASP A 76 6.75 -5.97 3.04
CA ASP A 76 7.22 -7.35 2.88
C ASP A 76 6.09 -8.38 3.12
N MET A 77 5.23 -8.11 4.10
CA MET A 77 4.12 -9.00 4.47
C MET A 77 3.10 -9.14 3.34
N ALA A 78 2.77 -8.04 2.65
CA ALA A 78 1.84 -8.05 1.53
C ALA A 78 2.35 -8.90 0.36
N VAL A 79 3.67 -8.90 0.11
CA VAL A 79 4.28 -9.76 -0.91
C VAL A 79 4.10 -11.24 -0.57
N ALA A 80 4.35 -11.64 0.68
CA ALA A 80 4.13 -13.01 1.12
C ALA A 80 2.64 -13.39 1.06
N MET A 81 1.73 -12.49 1.43
CA MET A 81 0.29 -12.72 1.34
C MET A 81 -0.18 -12.89 -0.10
N ALA A 82 0.36 -12.10 -1.04
CA ALA A 82 0.08 -12.24 -2.47
C ALA A 82 0.51 -13.62 -2.99
N GLY A 83 1.72 -14.07 -2.63
CA GLY A 83 2.18 -15.41 -3.00
C GLY A 83 1.46 -16.57 -2.31
N LEU A 84 0.58 -16.30 -1.34
CA LEU A 84 -0.24 -17.29 -0.63
C LEU A 84 -1.73 -17.18 -1.00
N ASP A 85 -2.09 -16.36 -1.99
CA ASP A 85 -3.48 -16.13 -2.42
C ASP A 85 -4.40 -15.70 -1.27
N ALA A 86 -3.88 -14.87 -0.35
CA ALA A 86 -4.61 -14.41 0.81
C ALA A 86 -5.89 -13.64 0.44
N ARG A 87 -6.90 -13.74 1.29
CA ARG A 87 -8.20 -13.08 1.15
C ARG A 87 -8.42 -12.09 2.27
N ILE A 88 -8.84 -10.88 1.93
CA ILE A 88 -9.06 -9.78 2.87
C ILE A 88 -10.54 -9.69 3.19
N GLU A 89 -10.90 -9.90 4.44
CA GLU A 89 -12.28 -9.79 4.90
C GLU A 89 -12.54 -8.40 5.45
N THR A 90 -13.62 -7.77 5.00
CA THR A 90 -13.98 -6.40 5.36
C THR A 90 -15.41 -6.29 5.85
N ILE A 91 -15.67 -5.22 6.61
CA ILE A 91 -16.99 -4.84 7.11
C ILE A 91 -17.21 -3.36 6.76
N SER A 92 -18.30 -3.04 6.09
CA SER A 92 -18.71 -1.67 5.78
C SER A 92 -19.29 -0.96 7.02
N PRO A 93 -19.42 0.37 7.03
CA PRO A 93 -20.12 1.08 8.11
C PRO A 93 -21.56 0.62 8.33
N GLY A 94 -22.22 0.07 7.29
CA GLY A 94 -23.56 -0.51 7.36
C GLY A 94 -23.61 -1.94 7.91
N GLY A 95 -22.46 -2.56 8.19
CA GLY A 95 -22.36 -3.93 8.70
C GLY A 95 -22.31 -5.02 7.62
N GLU A 96 -22.37 -4.66 6.34
CA GLU A 96 -22.20 -5.60 5.24
C GLU A 96 -20.76 -6.11 5.18
N THR A 97 -20.59 -7.41 4.90
CA THR A 97 -19.27 -8.03 4.79
C THR A 97 -18.94 -8.38 3.34
N ARG A 98 -17.66 -8.30 3.00
CA ARG A 98 -17.16 -8.82 1.71
C ARG A 98 -15.74 -9.36 1.86
N THR A 99 -15.33 -10.10 0.82
CA THR A 99 -13.99 -10.66 0.70
C THR A 99 -13.33 -10.12 -0.56
N ILE A 100 -12.10 -9.65 -0.44
CA ILE A 100 -11.30 -9.07 -1.53
C ILE A 100 -10.05 -9.95 -1.70
N SER A 101 -9.71 -10.35 -2.92
CA SER A 101 -8.41 -11.00 -3.17
C SER A 101 -7.28 -10.03 -2.83
N ILE A 102 -6.19 -10.50 -2.23
CA ILE A 102 -5.02 -9.64 -1.94
C ILE A 102 -4.49 -8.93 -3.19
N GLY A 103 -4.57 -9.58 -4.36
CA GLY A 103 -4.18 -8.99 -5.64
C GLY A 103 -5.07 -7.81 -6.09
N ASP A 104 -6.30 -7.75 -5.59
CA ASP A 104 -7.29 -6.73 -5.93
C ASP A 104 -7.42 -5.65 -4.85
N LEU A 105 -6.78 -5.81 -3.68
CA LEU A 105 -6.86 -4.83 -2.60
C LEU A 105 -6.26 -3.49 -3.02
N HIS A 106 -5.08 -3.53 -3.66
CA HIS A 106 -4.30 -2.35 -4.04
C HIS A 106 -4.54 -1.98 -5.50
N ARG A 107 -4.71 -0.69 -5.76
CA ARG A 107 -4.90 -0.18 -7.12
C ARG A 107 -3.59 0.23 -7.75
N LEU A 108 -3.44 -0.03 -9.05
CA LEU A 108 -2.40 0.62 -9.85
C LEU A 108 -2.60 2.14 -9.84
N PRO A 109 -1.52 2.94 -9.91
CA PRO A 109 -1.61 4.38 -9.75
C PRO A 109 -2.44 5.05 -10.84
N GLU A 110 -2.29 4.59 -12.09
CA GLU A 110 -2.95 5.17 -13.28
C GLU A 110 -2.94 6.70 -13.26
N ALA A 111 -4.07 7.37 -13.48
CA ALA A 111 -4.19 8.83 -13.35
C ALA A 111 -4.54 9.28 -11.91
N THR A 112 -4.86 8.36 -11.00
CA THR A 112 -5.41 8.65 -9.67
C THR A 112 -4.58 8.04 -8.54
N PRO A 113 -3.27 8.38 -8.41
CA PRO A 113 -2.39 7.72 -7.46
C PRO A 113 -2.71 8.03 -5.98
N HIS A 114 -3.61 8.98 -5.72
CA HIS A 114 -4.14 9.27 -4.39
C HIS A 114 -5.17 8.23 -3.90
N VAL A 115 -5.71 7.41 -4.81
CA VAL A 115 -6.61 6.29 -4.47
C VAL A 115 -5.80 4.99 -4.49
N GLU A 116 -5.48 4.47 -3.30
CA GLU A 116 -4.48 3.39 -3.17
C GLU A 116 -5.11 2.00 -3.01
N THR A 117 -6.35 1.91 -2.55
CA THR A 117 -7.06 0.65 -2.33
C THR A 117 -8.48 0.71 -2.86
N VAL A 118 -9.13 -0.45 -2.94
CA VAL A 118 -10.55 -0.59 -3.30
C VAL A 118 -11.50 -0.45 -2.10
N LEU A 119 -10.97 -0.13 -0.91
CA LEU A 119 -11.77 0.04 0.29
C LEU A 119 -12.69 1.27 0.16
N GLY A 120 -13.94 1.09 0.55
CA GLY A 120 -14.90 2.17 0.70
C GLY A 120 -14.57 3.05 1.90
N HIS A 121 -15.15 4.25 1.93
CA HIS A 121 -15.01 5.13 3.08
C HIS A 121 -15.59 4.49 4.35
N GLY A 122 -14.78 4.42 5.41
CA GLY A 122 -15.17 3.79 6.67
C GLY A 122 -15.23 2.25 6.63
N GLU A 123 -14.89 1.62 5.51
CA GLU A 123 -14.78 0.16 5.44
C GLU A 123 -13.55 -0.32 6.23
N MET A 124 -13.76 -1.34 7.07
CA MET A 124 -12.74 -1.84 7.98
C MET A 124 -12.31 -3.24 7.57
N ILE A 125 -11.01 -3.49 7.49
CA ILE A 125 -10.46 -4.85 7.39
C ILE A 125 -10.63 -5.54 8.74
N ALA A 126 -11.39 -6.63 8.77
CA ALA A 126 -11.65 -7.42 9.96
C ALA A 126 -10.70 -8.62 10.09
N ALA A 127 -10.34 -9.26 8.97
CA ALA A 127 -9.47 -10.43 8.98
C ALA A 127 -8.73 -10.63 7.64
N VAL A 128 -7.80 -11.59 7.65
CA VAL A 128 -7.12 -12.12 6.46
C VAL A 128 -7.16 -13.65 6.56
N THR A 129 -7.53 -14.32 5.47
CA THR A 129 -7.63 -15.79 5.36
C THR A 129 -6.72 -16.34 4.27
#